data_AF-A0A941ZVR0-F1
#
_entry.id   AF-A0A941ZVR0-F1
#
_cell.length_a   1.000
_cell.length_b   1.000
_cell.length_c   1.000
_cell.angle_alpha   90.00
_cell.angle_beta   90.00
_cell.angle_gamma   90.00
#
_symmetry.space_group_name_H-M   'P 1'
#
loop_
_entity.id
_entity.type
_entity.pdbx_description
1 polymer ?
#
loop_
_entity_poly.entity_id
_entity_poly.type
_entity_poly.pdbx_seq_one_letter_code
_entity_poly.pdbx_strand_id
1 'polypeptide(L)'
;MSAVAPLPTFDSLHDIRDKAILLSLGKAFLCEEVFLKKIGQSIDESIENLKEDILSLKTRFVGKFVEDVDTDSILENLHSQATFLQAPDRKVTDKCTVGTLGAELEETVRGLTQAIKAIKSKVEGEVEEYTRKEAVVKGAKTAGSLVSSLVSLVVKMVVLLFLLALGPAIYLGVTMDREGSLQKQIAESKAYIQSQREQIGSLTKQRDELAVRIESSQGDNLSREQKLEVMDLNVT
;
A
#
# COMPACT_ATOMS: atom_id res chain seq x y z
N MET A 1 49.00 6.61 -29.07
CA MET A 1 47.71 6.86 -28.40
C MET A 1 47.15 5.49 -28.02
N SER A 2 47.48 4.99 -26.82
CA SER A 2 46.93 3.71 -26.37
C SER A 2 45.47 3.93 -26.01
N ALA A 3 44.57 3.28 -26.75
CA ALA A 3 43.18 3.17 -26.37
C ALA A 3 43.14 2.44 -25.02
N VAL A 4 42.92 3.18 -23.95
CA VAL A 4 42.63 2.62 -22.63
C VAL A 4 41.31 1.85 -22.81
N ALA A 5 41.38 0.53 -22.71
CA ALA A 5 40.19 -0.32 -22.79
C ALA A 5 39.14 0.17 -21.77
N PRO A 6 37.84 0.14 -22.11
CA PRO A 6 36.79 0.53 -21.17
C PRO A 6 36.92 -0.25 -19.87
N LEU A 7 36.61 0.40 -18.74
CA LEU A 7 36.65 -0.25 -17.42
C LEU A 7 35.70 -1.47 -17.42
N PRO A 8 36.07 -2.56 -16.74
CA PRO A 8 35.15 -3.68 -16.54
C PRO A 8 33.88 -3.16 -15.85
N THR A 9 32.71 -3.53 -16.38
CA THR A 9 31.43 -3.29 -15.72
C THR A 9 31.25 -4.37 -14.66
N PHE A 10 31.09 -3.97 -13.41
CA PHE A 10 30.90 -4.91 -12.29
C PHE A 10 29.45 -5.41 -12.23
N ASP A 11 28.94 -5.91 -13.35
CA ASP A 11 27.56 -6.38 -13.49
C ASP A 11 27.32 -7.59 -12.58
N SER A 12 28.32 -8.48 -12.45
CA SER A 12 28.31 -9.62 -11.53
C SER A 12 28.19 -9.21 -10.06
N LEU A 13 28.79 -8.09 -9.64
CA LEU A 13 28.65 -7.56 -8.28
C LEU A 13 27.23 -7.05 -8.02
N HIS A 14 26.62 -6.40 -9.02
CA HIS A 14 25.21 -5.98 -8.94
C HIS A 14 24.30 -7.20 -8.84
N ASP A 15 24.56 -8.24 -9.64
CA ASP A 15 23.77 -9.47 -9.65
C ASP A 15 23.80 -10.23 -8.32
N ILE A 16 24.95 -10.25 -7.63
CA ILE A 16 25.09 -10.82 -6.28
C ILE A 16 24.33 -9.95 -5.26
N ARG A 17 24.44 -8.62 -5.36
CA ARG A 17 23.76 -7.69 -4.45
C ARG A 17 22.24 -7.82 -4.56
N ASP A 18 21.70 -7.89 -5.77
CA ASP A 18 20.26 -7.97 -5.98
C ASP A 18 19.71 -9.28 -5.39
N LYS A 19 20.47 -10.38 -5.50
CA LYS A 19 20.12 -11.66 -4.87
C LYS A 19 20.21 -11.63 -3.35
N ALA A 20 21.20 -10.93 -2.78
CA ALA A 20 21.29 -10.69 -1.33
C ALA A 20 20.04 -9.93 -0.81
N ILE A 21 19.62 -8.90 -1.54
CA ILE A 21 18.43 -8.11 -1.20
C ILE A 21 17.15 -8.95 -1.34
N LEU A 22 17.06 -9.79 -2.38
CA LEU A 22 15.92 -10.71 -2.53
C LEU A 22 15.83 -11.70 -1.35
N LEU A 23 16.96 -12.18 -0.84
CA LEU A 23 17.02 -13.05 0.33
C LEU A 23 16.75 -12.31 1.65
N SER A 24 17.09 -11.02 1.76
CA SER A 24 16.81 -10.23 2.97
C SER A 24 15.35 -9.81 3.07
N LEU A 25 14.69 -9.61 1.91
CA LEU A 25 13.26 -9.31 1.80
C LEU A 25 12.39 -10.57 1.66
N GLY A 26 13.01 -11.75 1.67
CA GLY A 26 12.38 -13.01 1.32
C GLY A 26 11.26 -13.40 2.27
N LYS A 27 10.04 -13.55 1.73
CA LYS A 27 8.96 -14.31 2.39
C LYS A 27 9.27 -15.81 2.32
N ALA A 28 8.61 -16.63 3.14
CA ALA A 28 8.81 -18.08 3.24
C ALA A 28 8.97 -18.81 1.89
N PHE A 29 8.33 -18.34 0.82
CA PHE A 29 8.44 -18.88 -0.54
C PHE A 29 9.84 -18.78 -1.17
N LEU A 30 10.60 -17.70 -0.92
CA LEU A 30 11.96 -17.55 -1.45
C LEU A 30 12.99 -18.36 -0.66
N CYS A 31 12.59 -18.91 0.48
CA CYS A 31 13.42 -19.74 1.36
C CYS A 31 13.20 -21.24 1.15
N GLU A 32 12.41 -21.66 0.16
CA GLU A 32 12.33 -23.06 -0.21
C GLU A 32 13.66 -23.54 -0.80
N GLU A 33 14.00 -24.80 -0.52
CA GLU A 33 15.30 -25.41 -0.85
C GLU A 33 15.68 -25.26 -2.33
N VAL A 34 14.70 -25.36 -3.24
CA VAL A 34 14.91 -25.25 -4.69
C VAL A 34 15.35 -23.84 -5.09
N PHE A 35 14.76 -22.81 -4.47
CA PHE A 35 15.12 -21.42 -4.74
C PHE A 35 16.47 -21.06 -4.13
N LEU A 36 16.71 -21.48 -2.88
CA LEU A 36 18.00 -21.27 -2.21
C LEU A 36 19.14 -21.90 -3.01
N LYS A 37 18.96 -23.14 -3.47
CA LYS A 37 19.97 -23.82 -4.28
C LYS A 37 20.26 -23.10 -5.59
N LYS A 38 19.21 -22.64 -6.28
CA LYS A 38 19.35 -21.90 -7.55
C LYS A 38 20.01 -20.53 -7.34
N ILE A 39 19.67 -19.84 -6.26
CA ILE A 39 20.28 -18.56 -5.89
C ILE A 39 21.75 -18.77 -5.55
N GLY A 40 22.07 -19.80 -4.76
CA GLY A 40 23.45 -20.18 -4.40
C GLY A 40 24.30 -20.49 -5.63
N GLN A 41 23.80 -21.26 -6.59
CA GLN A 41 24.51 -21.55 -7.86
C GLN A 41 24.75 -20.28 -8.68
N SER A 42 23.73 -19.42 -8.80
CA SER A 42 23.87 -18.19 -9.58
C SER A 42 24.81 -17.17 -8.93
N ILE A 43 24.86 -17.10 -7.61
CA ILE A 43 25.85 -16.31 -6.88
C ILE A 43 27.25 -16.85 -7.15
N ASP A 44 27.44 -18.17 -7.10
CA ASP A 44 28.71 -18.84 -7.35
C ASP A 44 29.27 -18.54 -8.75
N GLU A 45 28.43 -18.67 -9.79
CA GLU A 45 28.77 -18.27 -11.16
C GLU A 45 29.15 -16.78 -11.27
N SER A 46 28.43 -15.92 -10.54
CA SER A 46 28.71 -14.48 -10.53
C SER A 46 30.03 -14.15 -9.81
N ILE A 47 30.42 -14.93 -8.78
CA ILE A 47 31.67 -14.76 -8.05
C ILE A 47 32.87 -15.04 -8.96
N GLU A 48 32.81 -16.09 -9.79
CA GLU A 48 33.90 -16.40 -10.73
C GLU A 48 34.08 -15.30 -11.78
N ASN A 49 32.98 -14.79 -12.36
CA ASN A 49 33.04 -13.65 -13.29
C ASN A 49 33.60 -12.39 -12.60
N LEU A 50 33.18 -12.14 -11.35
CA LEU A 50 33.65 -10.99 -10.57
C LEU A 50 35.14 -11.08 -10.23
N LYS A 51 35.66 -12.29 -9.99
CA LYS A 51 37.08 -12.55 -9.77
C LYS A 51 37.89 -12.21 -11.02
N GLU A 52 37.42 -12.61 -12.21
CA GLU A 52 38.04 -12.22 -13.48
C GLU A 52 38.04 -10.70 -13.68
N ASP A 53 36.92 -10.02 -13.38
CA ASP A 53 36.81 -8.56 -13.46
C ASP A 53 37.80 -7.87 -12.51
N ILE A 54 37.92 -8.33 -11.27
CA ILE A 54 38.86 -7.80 -10.28
C ILE A 54 40.31 -8.02 -10.72
N LEU A 55 40.64 -9.19 -11.25
CA LEU A 55 41.98 -9.48 -11.80
C LEU A 55 42.29 -8.58 -13.00
N SER A 56 41.31 -8.37 -13.89
CA SER A 56 41.46 -7.44 -15.03
C SER A 56 41.69 -6.00 -14.57
N LEU A 57 41.09 -5.60 -13.44
CA LEU A 57 41.30 -4.29 -12.84
C LEU A 57 42.67 -4.19 -12.16
N LYS A 58 43.09 -5.21 -11.39
CA LYS A 58 44.40 -5.27 -10.73
C LYS A 58 45.54 -5.24 -11.75
N THR A 59 45.43 -5.98 -12.85
CA THR A 59 46.46 -6.04 -13.92
C THR A 59 46.65 -4.73 -14.69
N ARG A 60 45.65 -3.84 -14.69
CA ARG A 60 45.79 -2.49 -15.26
C ARG A 60 46.66 -1.57 -14.40
N PHE A 61 46.84 -1.90 -13.11
CA PHE A 61 47.73 -1.17 -12.23
C PHE A 61 49.16 -1.68 -12.39
N VAL A 62 50.06 -0.80 -12.81
CA VAL A 62 51.46 -1.14 -13.12
C VAL A 62 52.36 -1.18 -11.87
N GLY A 63 51.84 -0.77 -10.70
CA GLY A 63 52.57 -0.73 -9.41
C GLY A 63 52.15 -1.86 -8.45
N LYS A 64 52.91 -2.07 -7.37
CA LYS A 64 52.46 -2.88 -6.23
C LYS A 64 51.57 -2.04 -5.34
N PHE A 65 50.40 -2.55 -4.96
CA PHE A 65 49.58 -1.91 -3.94
C PHE A 65 50.36 -1.88 -2.61
N VAL A 66 50.48 -0.71 -1.98
CA VAL A 66 51.18 -0.55 -0.69
C VAL A 66 50.46 -1.30 0.43
N GLU A 67 49.14 -1.37 0.33
CA GLU A 67 48.27 -2.29 1.07
C GLU A 67 47.52 -3.09 0.03
N ASP A 68 47.74 -4.40 0.01
CA ASP A 68 46.97 -5.30 -0.82
C ASP A 68 45.53 -5.27 -0.32
N VAL A 69 44.63 -4.79 -1.17
CA VAL A 69 43.21 -4.79 -0.84
C VAL A 69 42.77 -6.24 -0.90
N ASP A 70 42.47 -6.82 0.26
CA ASP A 70 42.11 -8.22 0.40
C ASP A 70 40.71 -8.50 -0.17
N THR A 71 40.66 -8.63 -1.49
CA THR A 71 39.48 -9.06 -2.23
C THR A 71 39.30 -10.57 -2.15
N ASP A 72 40.37 -11.31 -1.93
CA ASP A 72 40.40 -12.75 -2.12
C ASP A 72 39.73 -13.45 -0.94
N SER A 73 39.97 -12.99 0.30
CA SER A 73 39.25 -13.48 1.48
C SER A 73 37.76 -13.13 1.45
N ILE A 74 37.40 -11.96 0.92
CA ILE A 74 36.00 -11.54 0.80
C ILE A 74 35.27 -12.40 -0.25
N LEU A 75 35.92 -12.69 -1.38
CA LEU A 75 35.39 -13.60 -2.40
C LEU A 75 35.26 -15.03 -1.87
N GLU A 76 36.23 -15.50 -1.09
CA GLU A 76 36.17 -16.83 -0.46
C GLU A 76 35.03 -16.94 0.56
N ASN A 77 34.80 -15.89 1.36
CA ASN A 77 33.65 -15.81 2.27
C ASN A 77 32.33 -15.83 1.48
N LEU A 78 32.23 -15.06 0.39
CA LEU A 78 31.07 -15.06 -0.50
C LEU A 78 30.82 -16.44 -1.13
N HIS A 79 31.87 -17.14 -1.57
CA HIS A 79 31.78 -18.49 -2.10
C HIS A 79 31.32 -19.49 -1.03
N SER A 80 31.81 -19.34 0.21
CA SER A 80 31.35 -20.18 1.33
C SER A 80 29.86 -20.00 1.63
N GLN A 81 29.36 -18.76 1.57
CA GLN A 81 27.95 -18.44 1.76
C GLN A 81 27.10 -18.94 0.57
N ALA A 82 27.62 -18.84 -0.66
CA ALA A 82 26.99 -19.42 -1.85
C ALA A 82 26.88 -20.95 -1.74
N THR A 83 27.94 -21.62 -1.29
CA THR A 83 27.94 -23.07 -1.05
C THR A 83 26.92 -23.47 0.02
N PHE A 84 26.81 -22.66 1.08
CA PHE A 84 25.82 -22.86 2.15
C PHE A 84 24.37 -22.76 1.63
N LEU A 85 24.12 -21.91 0.62
CA LEU A 85 22.82 -21.81 -0.07
C LEU A 85 22.54 -23.01 -0.99
N GLN A 86 23.58 -23.65 -1.54
CA GLN A 86 23.44 -24.80 -2.44
C GLN A 86 23.05 -26.11 -1.76
N ALA A 87 23.33 -26.22 -0.45
CA ALA A 87 22.94 -27.34 0.40
C ALA A 87 22.07 -26.85 1.59
N PRO A 88 20.86 -26.34 1.32
CA PRO A 88 20.01 -25.77 2.35
C PRO A 88 19.56 -26.85 3.34
N ASP A 89 19.83 -26.63 4.62
CA ASP A 89 19.26 -27.39 5.73
C ASP A 89 18.16 -26.55 6.41
N ARG A 90 17.48 -27.13 7.41
CA ARG A 90 16.47 -26.40 8.19
C ARG A 90 16.99 -25.09 8.79
N LYS A 91 18.26 -25.05 9.18
CA LYS A 91 18.89 -23.86 9.78
C LYS A 91 19.10 -22.76 8.74
N VAL A 92 19.44 -23.10 7.50
CA VAL A 92 19.55 -22.16 6.37
C VAL A 92 18.18 -21.60 6.03
N THR A 93 17.15 -22.45 5.95
CA THR A 93 15.78 -22.04 5.68
C THR A 93 15.26 -21.10 6.78
N ASP A 94 15.48 -21.45 8.05
CA ASP A 94 15.09 -20.61 9.19
C ASP A 94 15.80 -19.25 9.15
N LYS A 95 17.13 -19.23 8.93
CA LYS A 95 17.90 -17.99 8.76
C LYS A 95 17.41 -17.13 7.60
N CYS A 96 17.00 -17.76 6.49
CA CYS A 96 16.41 -17.08 5.35
C CYS A 96 15.05 -16.46 5.71
N THR A 97 14.17 -17.19 6.39
CA THR A 97 12.83 -16.68 6.74
C THR A 97 12.86 -15.46 7.66
N VAL A 98 13.89 -15.35 8.51
CA VAL A 98 14.10 -14.19 9.39
C VAL A 98 14.86 -13.06 8.68
N GLY A 99 15.34 -13.28 7.45
CA GLY A 99 16.09 -12.29 6.65
C GLY A 99 17.56 -12.15 7.04
N THR A 100 18.02 -12.88 8.06
CA THR A 100 19.42 -12.83 8.55
C THR A 100 20.41 -13.29 7.49
N LEU A 101 20.03 -14.28 6.68
CA LEU A 101 20.89 -14.81 5.62
C LEU A 101 21.18 -13.77 4.54
N GLY A 102 20.18 -12.99 4.13
CA GLY A 102 20.36 -11.91 3.17
C GLY A 102 21.17 -10.75 3.73
N ALA A 103 21.04 -10.46 5.03
CA ALA A 103 21.81 -9.41 5.69
C ALA A 103 23.31 -9.76 5.79
N GLU A 104 23.65 -11.00 6.16
CA GLU A 104 25.03 -11.52 6.17
C GLU A 104 25.67 -11.43 4.75
N LEU A 105 24.88 -11.76 3.72
CA LEU A 105 25.31 -11.65 2.33
C LEU A 105 25.53 -10.20 1.90
N GLU A 106 24.61 -9.30 2.24
CA GLU A 106 24.70 -7.88 1.88
C GLU A 106 25.91 -7.20 2.52
N GLU A 107 26.22 -7.54 3.77
CA GLU A 107 27.40 -7.05 4.48
C GLU A 107 28.69 -7.46 3.76
N THR A 108 28.79 -8.73 3.36
CA THR A 108 29.95 -9.26 2.64
C THR A 108 30.11 -8.59 1.27
N VAL A 109 29.01 -8.41 0.53
CA VAL A 109 28.98 -7.71 -0.76
C VAL A 109 29.35 -6.23 -0.62
N ARG A 110 28.94 -5.58 0.48
CA ARG A 110 29.30 -4.19 0.78
C ARG A 110 30.80 -4.05 1.02
N GLY A 111 31.40 -4.98 1.76
CA GLY A 111 32.86 -5.06 1.93
C GLY A 111 33.57 -5.18 0.58
N LEU A 112 33.11 -6.08 -0.29
CA LEU A 112 33.68 -6.27 -1.63
C LEU A 112 33.54 -5.02 -2.51
N THR A 113 32.39 -4.34 -2.43
CA THR A 113 32.15 -3.07 -3.15
C THR A 113 33.15 -1.99 -2.72
N GLN A 114 33.42 -1.87 -1.42
CA GLN A 114 34.39 -0.90 -0.90
C GLN A 114 35.82 -1.24 -1.34
N ALA A 115 36.19 -2.53 -1.29
CA ALA A 115 37.46 -3.03 -1.77
C ALA A 115 37.69 -2.70 -3.26
N ILE A 116 36.71 -3.01 -4.12
CA ILE A 116 36.76 -2.69 -5.56
C ILE A 116 36.88 -1.17 -5.79
N LYS A 117 36.14 -0.36 -5.02
CA LYS A 117 36.21 1.10 -5.11
C LYS A 117 37.61 1.62 -4.73
N ALA A 118 38.24 1.04 -3.71
CA ALA A 118 39.59 1.38 -3.30
C ALA A 118 40.65 0.98 -4.34
N ILE A 119 40.48 -0.19 -4.98
CA ILE A 119 41.33 -0.61 -6.10
C ILE A 119 41.15 0.37 -7.27
N LYS A 120 39.90 0.69 -7.62
CA LYS A 120 39.59 1.63 -8.71
C LYS A 120 40.20 3.02 -8.48
N SER A 121 40.07 3.57 -7.27
CA SER A 121 40.68 4.87 -6.93
C SER A 121 42.20 4.85 -6.98
N LYS A 122 42.85 3.71 -6.68
CA LYS A 122 44.31 3.57 -6.81
C LYS A 122 44.73 3.37 -8.28
N VAL A 123 43.93 2.67 -9.09
CA VAL A 123 44.19 2.43 -10.52
C VAL A 123 44.04 3.72 -11.35
N GLU A 124 43.03 4.53 -11.06
CA GLU A 124 42.80 5.81 -11.75
C GLU A 124 43.76 6.93 -11.27
N GLY A 125 44.54 6.67 -10.22
CA GLY A 125 45.22 7.70 -9.42
C GLY A 125 44.20 8.47 -8.57
N GLU A 126 44.65 9.18 -7.54
CA GLU A 126 43.78 10.07 -6.77
C GLU A 126 43.34 11.22 -7.68
N VAL A 127 42.32 10.98 -8.49
CA VAL A 127 41.64 12.02 -9.23
C VAL A 127 40.78 12.73 -8.21
N GLU A 128 41.20 13.96 -7.90
CA GLU A 128 40.40 14.98 -7.21
C GLU A 128 38.91 14.78 -7.52
N GLU A 129 38.08 14.85 -6.46
CA GLU A 129 36.63 14.66 -6.45
C GLU A 129 36.02 14.79 -7.85
N TYR A 130 35.63 13.64 -8.41
CA TYR A 130 34.78 13.58 -9.59
C TYR A 130 33.52 14.38 -9.28
N THR A 131 33.56 15.64 -9.72
CA THR A 131 32.60 16.66 -9.37
C THR A 131 31.25 16.16 -9.88
N ARG A 132 30.30 16.05 -8.95
CA ARG A 132 28.91 15.60 -9.14
C ARG A 132 28.13 16.34 -10.25
N LYS A 133 28.77 17.21 -11.02
CA LYS A 133 28.22 18.03 -12.10
C LYS A 133 28.32 17.37 -13.47
N GLU A 134 29.30 16.49 -13.74
CA GLU A 134 29.44 15.89 -15.09
C GLU A 134 28.65 14.58 -15.30
N ALA A 135 28.44 13.76 -14.26
CA ALA A 135 27.57 12.58 -14.36
C ALA A 135 26.09 12.93 -14.60
N VAL A 136 25.66 14.11 -14.15
CA VAL A 136 24.27 14.56 -14.34
C VAL A 136 23.99 14.90 -15.81
N VAL A 137 24.99 15.36 -16.57
CA VAL A 137 24.78 15.78 -17.97
C VAL A 137 24.66 14.59 -18.93
N LYS A 138 25.35 13.48 -18.66
CA LYS A 138 25.19 12.23 -19.44
C LYS A 138 24.10 11.30 -18.90
N GLY A 139 23.90 11.24 -17.58
CA GLY A 139 22.83 10.46 -16.96
C GLY A 139 21.42 11.02 -17.21
N ALA A 140 21.25 12.34 -17.27
CA ALA A 140 19.95 12.97 -17.52
C ALA A 140 19.40 12.71 -18.93
N LYS A 141 20.27 12.49 -19.94
CA LYS A 141 19.82 12.22 -21.32
C LYS A 141 19.33 10.79 -21.52
N THR A 142 19.85 9.82 -20.77
CA THR A 142 19.48 8.40 -20.92
C THR A 142 18.44 7.95 -19.89
N ALA A 143 18.44 8.52 -18.68
CA ALA A 143 17.41 8.24 -17.67
C ALA A 143 16.13 9.07 -17.85
N GLY A 144 16.19 10.22 -18.53
CA GLY A 144 15.02 11.08 -18.77
C GLY A 144 13.92 10.44 -19.63
N SER A 145 14.27 9.51 -20.52
CA SER A 145 13.27 8.84 -21.36
C SER A 145 12.51 7.73 -20.61
N LEU A 146 13.16 7.03 -19.68
CA LEU A 146 12.56 5.94 -18.91
C LEU A 146 11.79 6.44 -17.67
N VAL A 147 12.29 7.48 -17.01
CA VAL A 147 11.61 8.09 -15.85
C VAL A 147 10.37 8.86 -16.28
N SER A 148 10.35 9.50 -17.46
CA SER A 148 9.13 10.19 -17.93
C SER A 148 7.98 9.22 -18.21
N SER A 149 8.28 8.02 -18.73
CA SER A 149 7.26 6.99 -18.99
C SER A 149 6.64 6.48 -17.68
N LEU A 150 7.46 6.15 -16.69
CA LEU A 150 7.00 5.65 -15.38
C LEU A 150 6.24 6.72 -14.58
N VAL A 151 6.74 7.97 -14.55
CA VAL A 151 6.03 9.08 -13.90
C VAL A 151 4.69 9.33 -14.59
N SER A 152 4.62 9.26 -15.92
CA SER A 152 3.35 9.42 -16.64
C SER A 152 2.34 8.31 -16.33
N LEU A 153 2.82 7.07 -16.12
CA LEU A 153 1.97 5.92 -15.83
C LEU A 153 1.45 5.98 -14.38
N VAL A 154 2.31 6.34 -13.43
CA VAL A 154 1.93 6.57 -12.02
C VAL A 154 0.93 7.73 -11.91
N VAL A 155 1.18 8.87 -12.58
CA VAL A 155 0.25 10.00 -12.59
C VAL A 155 -1.08 9.60 -13.21
N LYS A 156 -1.09 8.87 -14.34
CA LYS A 156 -2.32 8.34 -14.95
C LYS A 156 -3.08 7.41 -14.00
N MET A 157 -2.39 6.49 -13.32
CA MET A 157 -3.00 5.58 -12.35
C MET A 157 -3.59 6.33 -11.15
N VAL A 158 -2.88 7.33 -10.63
CA VAL A 158 -3.38 8.18 -9.53
C VAL A 158 -4.61 8.97 -9.96
N VAL A 159 -4.60 9.58 -11.15
CA VAL A 159 -5.76 10.31 -11.70
C VAL A 159 -6.94 9.36 -11.92
N LEU A 160 -6.70 8.16 -12.45
CA LEU A 160 -7.73 7.17 -12.69
C LEU A 160 -8.35 6.67 -11.38
N LEU A 161 -7.53 6.42 -10.35
CA LEU A 161 -7.98 6.13 -8.98
C LEU A 161 -8.82 7.27 -8.40
N PHE A 162 -8.40 8.52 -8.61
CA PHE A 162 -9.12 9.70 -8.13
C PHE A 162 -10.49 9.83 -8.79
N LEU A 163 -10.58 9.61 -10.11
CA LEU A 163 -11.85 9.61 -10.83
C LEU A 163 -12.76 8.45 -10.39
N LEU A 164 -12.18 7.27 -10.15
CA LEU A 164 -12.91 6.09 -9.68
C LEU A 164 -13.45 6.31 -8.26
N ALA A 165 -12.72 7.03 -7.40
CA ALA A 165 -13.14 7.36 -6.04
C ALA A 165 -14.17 8.50 -5.97
N LEU A 166 -14.11 9.47 -6.89
CA LEU A 166 -15.05 10.60 -6.94
C LEU A 166 -16.49 10.17 -7.21
N GLY A 167 -16.70 9.18 -8.08
CA GLY A 167 -18.05 8.69 -8.42
C GLY A 167 -18.84 8.17 -7.21
N PRO A 168 -18.33 7.17 -6.48
CA PRO A 168 -18.95 6.66 -5.25
C PRO A 168 -19.08 7.73 -4.16
N ALA A 169 -18.11 8.65 -4.02
CA ALA A 169 -18.18 9.71 -3.03
C ALA A 169 -19.32 10.71 -3.31
N ILE A 170 -19.50 11.12 -4.57
CA ILE A 170 -20.62 11.97 -4.98
C ILE A 170 -21.94 11.21 -4.83
N TYR A 171 -21.98 9.93 -5.22
CA TYR A 171 -23.17 9.08 -5.10
C TYR A 171 -23.60 8.92 -3.63
N LEU A 172 -22.66 8.66 -2.72
CA LEU A 172 -22.92 8.58 -1.28
C LEU A 172 -23.35 9.93 -0.72
N GLY A 173 -22.72 11.04 -1.13
CA GLY A 173 -23.11 12.38 -0.71
C GLY A 173 -24.56 12.72 -1.06
N VAL A 174 -24.97 12.45 -2.31
CA VAL A 174 -26.36 12.67 -2.77
C VAL A 174 -27.34 11.71 -2.08
N THR A 175 -26.91 10.49 -1.77
CA THR A 175 -27.77 9.49 -1.12
C THR A 175 -27.96 9.80 0.37
N MET A 176 -26.94 10.30 1.07
CA MET A 176 -27.04 10.69 2.48
C MET A 176 -27.94 11.92 2.69
N ASP A 177 -27.94 12.88 1.76
CA ASP A 177 -28.86 14.04 1.83
C ASP A 177 -30.34 13.61 1.78
N ARG A 178 -30.63 12.51 1.05
CA ARG A 178 -31.98 11.93 1.02
C ARG A 178 -32.40 11.30 2.34
N GLU A 179 -31.49 10.66 3.08
CA GLU A 179 -31.80 10.04 4.37
C GLU A 179 -32.25 11.08 5.41
N GLY A 180 -31.65 12.28 5.43
CA GLY A 180 -32.06 13.37 6.30
C GLY A 180 -33.49 13.87 6.01
N SER A 181 -33.84 13.98 4.73
CA SER A 181 -35.19 14.40 4.30
C SER A 181 -36.26 13.37 4.66
N LEU A 182 -35.94 12.07 4.55
CA LEU A 182 -36.84 10.97 4.87
C LEU A 182 -37.09 10.88 6.38
N GLN A 183 -36.05 11.04 7.21
CA GLN A 183 -36.22 11.10 8.66
C GLN A 183 -37.11 12.27 9.10
N LYS A 184 -36.98 13.42 8.45
CA LYS A 184 -37.82 14.59 8.74
C LYS A 184 -39.29 14.33 8.40
N GLN A 185 -39.57 13.74 7.24
CA GLN A 185 -40.94 13.35 6.85
C GLN A 185 -41.54 12.28 7.78
N ILE A 186 -40.74 11.33 8.25
CA ILE A 186 -41.18 10.32 9.21
C ILE A 186 -41.52 10.97 10.56
N ALA A 187 -40.70 11.91 11.03
CA ALA A 187 -40.95 12.63 12.27
C ALA A 187 -42.23 13.49 12.19
N GLU A 188 -42.42 14.22 11.08
CA GLU A 188 -43.64 15.01 10.82
C GLU A 188 -44.88 14.11 10.70
N SER A 189 -44.78 13.00 9.98
CA SER A 189 -45.89 12.03 9.86
C SER A 189 -46.25 11.41 11.20
N LYS A 190 -45.25 11.09 12.04
CA LYS A 190 -45.48 10.53 13.38
C LYS A 190 -46.17 11.55 14.30
N ALA A 191 -45.74 12.81 14.26
CA ALA A 191 -46.38 13.89 15.00
C ALA A 191 -47.83 14.11 14.54
N TYR A 192 -48.08 14.05 13.23
CA TYR A 192 -49.42 14.17 12.65
C TYR A 192 -50.34 13.02 13.05
N ILE A 193 -49.86 11.77 13.04
CA ILE A 193 -50.65 10.61 13.48
C ILE A 193 -50.98 10.71 14.97
N GLN A 194 -50.07 11.23 15.78
CA GLN A 194 -50.29 11.36 17.22
C GLN A 194 -51.35 12.44 17.53
N SER A 195 -51.31 13.59 16.83
CA SER A 195 -52.34 14.62 16.99
C SER A 195 -53.71 14.15 16.51
N GLN A 196 -53.77 13.39 15.41
CA GLN A 196 -55.00 12.74 14.93
C GLN A 196 -55.56 11.77 15.97
N ARG A 197 -54.71 10.94 16.61
CA ARG A 197 -55.15 10.02 17.68
C ARG A 197 -55.69 10.75 18.91
N GLU A 198 -55.08 11.88 19.29
CA GLU A 198 -55.58 12.71 20.38
C GLU A 198 -56.94 13.34 20.06
N GLN A 199 -57.13 13.81 18.83
CA GLN A 199 -58.43 14.33 18.36
C GLN A 199 -59.51 13.24 18.30
N ILE A 200 -59.16 12.05 17.81
CA ILE A 200 -60.10 10.91 17.81
C ILE A 200 -60.44 10.52 19.25
N GLY A 201 -59.45 10.54 20.17
CA GLY A 201 -59.66 10.28 21.59
C GLY A 201 -60.60 11.28 22.25
N SER A 202 -60.48 12.58 21.95
CA SER A 202 -61.37 13.61 22.48
C SER A 202 -62.77 13.53 21.89
N LEU A 203 -62.90 13.28 20.59
CA LEU A 203 -64.19 13.06 19.93
C LEU A 203 -64.91 11.81 20.45
N THR A 204 -64.16 10.73 20.72
CA THR A 204 -64.73 9.50 21.30
C THR A 204 -65.27 9.78 22.70
N LYS A 205 -64.53 10.53 23.53
CA LYS A 205 -65.02 10.95 24.86
C LYS A 205 -66.26 11.83 24.77
N GLN A 206 -66.29 12.79 23.85
CA GLN A 206 -67.48 13.62 23.64
C GLN A 206 -68.68 12.80 23.16
N ARG A 207 -68.46 11.81 22.29
CA ARG A 207 -69.49 10.88 21.85
C ARG A 207 -70.03 10.04 23.01
N ASP A 208 -69.14 9.54 23.88
CA ASP A 208 -69.51 8.75 25.05
C ASP A 208 -70.31 9.59 26.05
N GLU A 209 -69.88 10.83 26.31
CA GLU A 209 -70.61 11.77 27.16
C GLU A 209 -71.97 12.15 26.57
N LEU A 210 -72.05 12.34 25.24
CA LEU A 210 -73.29 12.63 24.55
C LEU A 210 -74.24 11.43 24.57
N ALA A 211 -73.73 10.22 24.39
CA ALA A 211 -74.53 8.99 24.49
C ALA A 211 -75.12 8.82 25.89
N VAL A 212 -74.32 9.07 26.94
CA VAL A 212 -74.79 9.06 28.33
C VAL A 212 -75.84 10.13 28.59
N ARG A 213 -75.66 11.35 28.04
CA ARG A 213 -76.68 12.42 28.14
C ARG A 213 -77.97 12.06 27.42
N ILE A 214 -77.91 11.49 26.23
CA ILE A 214 -79.09 11.03 25.48
C ILE A 214 -79.81 9.94 26.27
N GLU A 215 -79.09 8.98 26.83
CA GLU A 215 -79.67 7.91 27.64
C GLU A 215 -80.33 8.47 28.92
N SER A 216 -79.70 9.44 29.60
CA SER A 216 -80.31 10.14 30.74
C SER A 216 -81.52 10.99 30.35
N SER A 217 -81.51 11.58 29.15
CA SER A 217 -82.62 12.40 28.63
C SER A 217 -83.77 11.55 28.08
N GLN A 218 -83.53 10.28 27.79
CA GLN A 218 -84.53 9.31 27.35
C GLN A 218 -85.12 8.53 28.55
N GLY A 219 -84.39 8.44 29.66
CA GLY A 219 -84.80 7.82 30.92
C GLY A 219 -85.72 8.69 31.79
N ASP A 220 -85.68 10.02 31.65
CA ASP A 220 -86.66 10.91 32.28
C ASP A 220 -87.81 11.20 31.31
N ASN A 221 -89.03 10.87 31.75
CA ASN A 221 -90.27 11.15 31.03
C ASN A 221 -90.30 12.61 30.54
N LEU A 222 -90.22 12.81 29.22
CA LEU A 222 -90.44 14.09 28.56
C LEU A 222 -91.66 14.78 29.17
N SER A 223 -91.44 15.91 29.84
CA SER A 223 -92.54 16.71 30.34
C SER A 223 -93.34 17.22 29.13
N ARG A 224 -94.65 17.35 29.32
CA ARG A 224 -95.62 17.70 28.27
C ARG A 224 -95.28 19.01 27.54
N GLU A 225 -94.48 19.88 28.17
CA GLU A 225 -94.05 21.17 27.64
C GLU A 225 -92.94 21.03 26.58
N GLN A 226 -91.96 20.14 26.78
CA GLN A 226 -90.91 19.90 25.78
C GLN A 226 -91.42 19.18 24.53
N LYS A 227 -92.50 18.40 24.67
CA LYS A 227 -93.16 17.75 23.52
C LYS A 227 -93.88 18.75 22.60
N LEU A 228 -94.29 19.90 23.12
CA LEU A 228 -94.89 20.97 22.33
C LEU A 228 -93.84 21.79 21.58
N GLU A 229 -92.67 22.03 22.19
CA GLU A 229 -91.57 22.78 21.55
C GLU A 229 -90.93 22.02 20.38
N VAL A 230 -90.77 20.69 20.50
CA VAL A 230 -90.28 19.84 19.40
C VAL A 230 -91.31 19.69 18.28
N MET A 231 -92.61 19.79 18.58
CA MET A 231 -93.66 19.81 17.57
C MET A 231 -93.69 21.15 16.80
N ASP A 232 -93.37 22.26 17.46
CA ASP A 232 -93.36 23.60 16.84
C ASP A 232 -92.15 23.77 15.90
N LEU A 233 -91.00 23.21 16.26
CA LEU A 233 -89.79 23.20 15.43
C LEU A 233 -89.87 22.32 14.17
N ASN A 234 -90.89 21.47 14.05
CA ASN A 234 -91.07 20.58 12.89
C ASN A 234 -92.13 21.08 11.90
N VAL A 235 -92.68 22.29 12.10
CA VAL A 235 -93.73 22.91 11.26
C VAL A 235 -93.26 24.23 10.63
N THR A 236 -91.97 24.57 10.71
CA THR A 236 -91.35 25.63 9.90
C THR A 236 -90.26 25.03 9.02
#